data_AF-A0A7S1A7R9-F1
#
_entry.id   AF-A0A7S1A7R9-F1
#
_cell.length_a   1.000
_cell.length_b   1.000
_cell.length_c   1.000
_cell.angle_alpha   90.00
_cell.angle_beta   90.00
_cell.angle_gamma   90.00
#
_symmetry.space_group_name_H-M   'P 1'
#
loop_
_entity.id
_entity.type
_entity.pdbx_description
1 polymer ?
#
loop_
_entity_poly.entity_id
_entity_poly.type
_entity_poly.pdbx_seq_one_letter_code
_entity_poly.pdbx_strand_id
1 'polypeptide(L)'
;CALPILSRAQFHEALRQANVQEFFERLNFDLSDASSFFESLDDDGDGKVELEEFVVGMVRSVSKSNMVDSQTLLREHRKAKREAARLARHTEEHLSHIDRH
;
A
#
# COMPACT_ATOMS: atom_id res chain seq x y z
N CYS A 1 -14.79 17.08 27.17
CA CYS A 1 -14.42 17.60 25.85
C CYS A 1 -14.91 16.58 24.83
N ALA A 2 -15.84 16.94 23.94
CA ALA A 2 -16.27 16.00 22.91
C ALA A 2 -15.12 15.82 21.92
N LEU A 3 -14.68 14.59 21.72
CA LEU A 3 -13.77 14.24 20.63
C LEU A 3 -14.49 14.55 19.31
N PRO A 4 -13.78 15.03 18.27
CA PRO A 4 -14.41 15.31 16.99
C PRO A 4 -14.89 13.99 16.37
N ILE A 5 -16.20 13.85 16.26
CA ILE A 5 -16.86 12.70 15.67
C ILE A 5 -17.11 12.97 14.19
N LEU A 6 -16.76 12.01 13.33
CA LEU A 6 -16.93 12.11 11.89
C LEU A 6 -18.03 11.16 11.39
N SER A 7 -19.16 11.72 10.96
CA SER A 7 -20.19 10.92 10.28
C SER A 7 -19.77 10.54 8.86
N ARG A 8 -20.41 9.50 8.29
CA ARG A 8 -20.18 9.08 6.89
C ARG A 8 -20.33 10.22 5.89
N ALA A 9 -21.29 11.12 6.09
CA ALA A 9 -21.51 12.27 5.21
C ALA A 9 -20.35 13.28 5.30
N GLN A 10 -19.90 13.59 6.52
CA GLN A 10 -18.77 14.49 6.74
C GLN A 10 -17.46 13.89 6.21
N PHE A 11 -17.28 12.58 6.33
CA PHE A 11 -16.13 11.87 5.77
C PHE A 11 -16.10 11.99 4.24
N HIS A 12 -17.21 11.70 3.56
CA HIS A 12 -17.28 11.84 2.10
C HIS A 12 -17.03 13.29 1.67
N GLU A 13 -17.57 14.28 2.38
CA GLU A 13 -17.32 15.69 2.07
C GLU A 13 -15.84 16.06 2.28
N ALA A 14 -15.21 15.58 3.36
CA ALA A 14 -13.79 15.78 3.60
C ALA A 14 -12.93 15.19 2.47
N LEU A 15 -13.29 14.02 1.93
CA LEU A 15 -12.59 13.41 0.79
C LEU A 15 -12.71 14.20 -0.51
N ARG A 16 -13.62 15.18 -0.61
CA ARG A 16 -13.70 16.09 -1.77
C ARG A 16 -12.72 17.25 -1.67
N GLN A 17 -12.14 17.49 -0.50
CA GLN A 17 -11.19 18.58 -0.30
C GLN A 17 -9.84 18.21 -0.90
N ALA A 18 -9.28 19.11 -1.72
CA ALA A 18 -8.04 18.86 -2.46
C ALA A 18 -6.85 18.49 -1.56
N ASN A 19 -6.74 19.14 -0.39
CA ASN A 19 -5.69 18.84 0.60
C ASN A 19 -5.83 17.44 1.20
N VAL A 20 -7.06 16.93 1.34
CA VAL A 20 -7.32 15.58 1.84
C VAL A 20 -6.99 14.55 0.76
N GLN A 21 -7.40 14.80 -0.49
CA GLN A 21 -7.03 13.94 -1.62
C GLN A 21 -5.51 13.85 -1.79
N GLU A 22 -4.81 14.98 -1.76
CA GLU A 22 -3.36 15.03 -1.86
C GLU A 22 -2.68 14.29 -0.69
N PHE A 23 -3.23 14.36 0.51
CA PHE A 23 -2.72 13.62 1.67
C PHE A 23 -2.78 12.10 1.44
N PHE A 24 -3.92 11.57 0.97
CA PHE A 24 -4.07 10.13 0.71
C PHE A 24 -3.27 9.65 -0.51
N GLU A 25 -3.15 10.48 -1.55
CA GLU A 25 -2.26 10.19 -2.69
C GLU A 25 -0.80 10.07 -2.26
N ARG A 26 -0.31 10.97 -1.41
CA ARG A 26 1.06 10.91 -0.85
C ARG A 26 1.31 9.66 -0.01
N LEU A 27 0.27 9.10 0.59
CA LEU A 27 0.33 7.83 1.33
C LEU A 27 0.21 6.60 0.44
N ASN A 28 0.09 6.78 -0.88
CA ASN A 28 -0.20 5.72 -1.85
C ASN A 28 -1.42 4.89 -1.42
N PHE A 29 -2.43 5.57 -0.88
CA PHE A 29 -3.62 4.95 -0.33
C PHE A 29 -4.77 5.03 -1.33
N ASP A 30 -5.32 3.87 -1.71
CA ASP A 30 -6.43 3.82 -2.65
C ASP A 30 -7.77 4.11 -1.96
N LEU A 31 -8.39 5.22 -2.35
CA LEU A 31 -9.72 5.65 -1.89
C LEU A 31 -10.83 5.33 -2.89
N SER A 32 -10.57 4.47 -3.88
CA SER A 32 -11.56 4.05 -4.88
C SER A 32 -12.84 3.48 -4.26
N ASP A 33 -12.73 2.88 -3.06
CA ASP A 33 -13.88 2.51 -2.22
C ASP A 33 -13.83 3.20 -0.85
N ALA A 34 -14.12 4.49 -0.84
CA ALA A 34 -14.24 5.31 0.37
C ALA A 34 -15.27 4.79 1.38
N SER A 35 -16.31 4.08 0.92
CA SER A 35 -17.35 3.52 1.78
C SER A 35 -16.84 2.33 2.58
N SER A 36 -16.18 1.38 1.92
CA SER A 36 -15.49 0.26 2.57
C SER A 36 -14.38 0.75 3.51
N PHE A 37 -13.67 1.80 3.11
CA PHE A 37 -12.66 2.39 3.99
C PHE A 37 -13.28 2.98 5.26
N PHE A 38 -14.39 3.73 5.18
CA PHE A 38 -15.10 4.22 6.36
C PHE A 38 -15.55 3.08 7.28
N GLU A 39 -16.11 2.00 6.72
CA GLU A 39 -16.52 0.81 7.48
C GLU A 39 -15.34 0.11 8.15
N SER A 40 -14.14 0.21 7.58
CA SER A 40 -12.93 -0.32 8.21
C SER A 40 -12.38 0.54 9.35
N LEU A 41 -12.83 1.80 9.45
CA LEU A 41 -12.47 2.73 10.51
C LEU A 41 -13.44 2.67 11.69
N ASP A 42 -14.74 2.55 11.40
CA ASP A 42 -15.84 2.39 12.37
C ASP A 42 -15.78 0.99 13.03
N ASP A 43 -14.93 0.84 14.05
CA ASP A 43 -14.58 -0.45 14.66
C ASP A 43 -15.71 -0.95 15.57
N ASP A 44 -16.49 -0.02 16.15
CA ASP A 44 -17.64 -0.33 17.01
C ASP A 44 -18.98 -0.42 16.26
N GLY A 45 -19.04 0.04 15.01
CA GLY A 45 -20.20 -0.03 14.13
C GLY A 45 -21.29 0.98 14.46
N ASP A 46 -20.97 2.08 15.16
CA ASP A 46 -21.93 3.10 15.57
C ASP A 46 -22.32 4.05 14.42
N GLY A 47 -21.71 3.89 13.24
CA GLY A 47 -21.93 4.70 12.05
C GLY A 47 -21.16 6.02 12.04
N LYS A 48 -20.22 6.17 12.97
CA LYS A 48 -19.35 7.33 13.12
C LYS A 48 -17.91 6.85 13.25
N VAL A 49 -16.99 7.78 13.09
CA VAL A 49 -15.57 7.53 13.31
C VAL A 49 -15.06 8.57 14.29
N GLU A 50 -14.62 8.09 15.45
CA GLU A 50 -13.92 8.90 16.43
C GLU A 50 -12.46 9.16 16.01
N LEU A 51 -11.82 10.15 16.62
CA LEU A 51 -10.43 10.48 16.28
C LEU A 51 -9.49 9.30 16.55
N GLU A 52 -9.70 8.59 17.65
CA GLU A 52 -8.95 7.40 18.03
C GLU A 52 -9.09 6.30 16.98
N GLU A 53 -10.32 6.02 16.54
CA GLU A 53 -10.63 5.06 15.49
C GLU A 53 -9.99 5.44 14.16
N PHE A 54 -10.07 6.71 13.77
CA PHE A 54 -9.42 7.23 12.58
C PHE A 54 -7.91 7.01 12.63
N VAL A 55 -7.25 7.43 13.71
CA VAL A 55 -5.79 7.32 13.84
C VAL A 55 -5.34 5.85 13.84
N VAL A 56 -6.01 5.01 14.62
CA VAL A 56 -5.68 3.59 14.72
C VAL A 56 -5.92 2.88 13.37
N GLY A 57 -7.06 3.16 12.72
CA GLY A 57 -7.41 2.62 11.42
C GLY A 57 -6.42 3.06 10.33
N MET A 58 -6.03 4.33 10.30
CA MET A 58 -5.02 4.85 9.39
C MET A 58 -3.66 4.16 9.55
N VAL A 59 -3.17 4.02 10.79
CA VAL A 59 -1.90 3.34 11.07
C VAL A 59 -1.93 1.89 10.60
N ARG A 60 -3.03 1.16 10.87
CA ARG A 60 -3.21 -0.22 10.41
C ARG A 60 -3.21 -0.32 8.88
N SER A 61 -3.94 0.58 8.22
CA SER A 61 -4.14 0.55 6.78
C SER A 61 -2.88 0.93 6.00
N VAL A 62 -2.14 1.96 6.43
CA VAL A 62 -0.84 2.33 5.84
C VAL A 62 0.19 1.22 6.04
N SER A 63 0.22 0.60 7.21
CA SER A 63 1.13 -0.53 7.48
C SER A 63 0.88 -1.71 6.54
N LYS A 64 -0.40 -2.06 6.33
CA LYS A 64 -0.78 -3.13 5.38
C LYS A 64 -0.39 -2.78 3.95
N SER A 65 -0.65 -1.55 3.49
CA SER A 65 -0.29 -1.11 2.12
C SER A 65 1.22 -1.25 1.86
N ASN A 66 2.04 -0.74 2.80
CA ASN A 66 3.50 -0.83 2.71
C ASN A 66 4.01 -2.29 2.68
N MET A 67 3.38 -3.19 3.43
CA MET A 67 3.74 -4.61 3.43
C MET A 67 3.43 -5.28 2.10
N VAL A 68 2.29 -4.97 1.48
CA VAL A 68 1.91 -5.50 0.16
C VAL A 68 2.91 -5.05 -0.91
N ASP A 69 3.29 -3.78 -0.90
CA ASP A 69 4.30 -3.24 -1.82
C ASP A 69 5.66 -3.91 -1.62
N SER A 70 6.10 -4.06 -0.37
CA SER A 70 7.36 -4.74 -0.04
C SER A 70 7.38 -6.20 -0.52
N GLN A 71 6.27 -6.93 -0.37
CA GLN A 71 6.17 -8.31 -0.87
C GLN A 71 6.22 -8.37 -2.40
N THR A 72 5.54 -7.45 -3.09
CA THR A 72 5.56 -7.37 -4.55
C THR A 72 6.97 -7.07 -5.05
N LEU A 73 7.64 -6.07 -4.47
CA LEU A 73 9.03 -5.73 -4.77
C LEU A 73 9.97 -6.92 -4.55
N LEU A 74 9.83 -7.62 -3.42
CA LEU A 74 10.66 -8.78 -3.12
C LEU A 74 10.46 -9.92 -4.14
N ARG A 75 9.22 -10.11 -4.62
CA ARG A 75 8.91 -11.11 -5.64
C ARG A 75 9.58 -10.76 -6.98
N GLU A 76 9.45 -9.53 -7.43
CA GLU A 76 10.08 -9.07 -8.68
C GLU A 76 11.61 -9.10 -8.58
N HIS A 77 12.19 -8.68 -7.45
CA HIS A 77 13.62 -8.80 -7.19
C HIS A 77 14.11 -10.26 -7.23
N ARG A 78 13.38 -11.19 -6.62
CA ARG A 78 13.71 -12.63 -6.69
C ARG A 78 13.64 -13.17 -8.11
N LYS A 79 12.68 -12.72 -8.91
CA LYS A 79 12.55 -13.10 -10.33
C LYS A 79 13.74 -12.58 -11.14
N ALA A 80 14.04 -11.29 -11.04
CA ALA A 80 15.19 -10.67 -11.71
C ALA A 80 16.51 -11.36 -11.35
N LYS A 81 16.73 -11.67 -10.06
CA LYS A 81 17.93 -12.40 -9.60
C LYS A 81 18.06 -13.78 -10.24
N ARG A 82 16.95 -14.52 -10.42
CA ARG A 82 16.96 -15.84 -11.07
C ARG A 82 17.29 -15.74 -12.56
N GLU A 83 16.77 -14.73 -13.24
CA GLU A 83 17.05 -14.48 -14.66
C GLU A 83 18.51 -14.08 -14.87
N ALA A 84 19.04 -13.18 -14.04
CA ALA A 84 20.45 -12.80 -14.05
C ALA A 84 21.38 -14.01 -13.83
N ALA A 85 21.07 -14.88 -12.87
CA ALA A 85 21.85 -16.11 -12.62
C ALA A 85 21.78 -17.12 -13.78
N ARG A 86 20.66 -17.16 -14.51
CA ARG A 86 20.54 -18.00 -15.73
C ARG A 86 21.41 -17.45 -16.84
N LEU A 87 21.35 -16.14 -17.08
CA LEU A 87 22.16 -15.48 -18.09
C LEU A 87 23.66 -15.64 -17.80
N ALA A 88 24.08 -15.40 -16.55
CA ALA A 88 25.48 -15.52 -16.13
C ALA A 88 26.04 -16.92 -16.41
N ARG A 89 25.31 -17.98 -16.05
CA ARG A 89 25.72 -19.36 -16.36
C ARG A 89 25.83 -19.60 -17.86
N HIS A 90 24.88 -19.12 -18.64
CA HIS A 90 24.90 -19.30 -20.09
C HIS A 90 26.08 -18.58 -20.74
N THR A 91 26.40 -17.36 -20.30
CA THR A 91 27.57 -16.62 -20.78
C THR A 91 28.88 -17.30 -20.39
N GLU A 92 28.96 -17.84 -19.17
CA GLU A 92 30.14 -18.53 -18.67
C GLU A 92 30.37 -19.85 -19.42
N GLU A 93 29.30 -20.59 -19.72
CA GLU A 93 29.33 -21.77 -20.60
C GLU A 93 29.84 -21.41 -22.01
N HIS A 94 29.26 -20.41 -22.69
CA HIS A 94 29.68 -20.03 -24.05
C HIS A 94 31.14 -19.55 -24.10
N LEU A 95 31.57 -18.72 -23.14
CA LEU A 95 32.96 -18.26 -23.07
C LEU A 95 33.94 -19.41 -22.87
N SER A 96 33.59 -20.42 -22.05
CA SER A 96 34.44 -21.60 -21.84
C SER A 96 34.62 -22.49 -23.08
N HIS A 97 33.74 -22.37 -24.07
CA HIS A 97 33.86 -23.08 -25.36
C HIS A 97 34.76 -22.33 -26.34
N ILE A 98 34.78 -20.99 -26.28
CA ILE A 98 35.65 -20.16 -27.12
C ILE A 98 37.10 -20.26 -26.66
N ASP A 99 37.36 -20.26 -25.35
CA ASP A 99 38.70 -20.29 -24.77
C ASP A 99 39.43 -21.65 -24.96
N ARG A 100 38.72 -22.68 -25.44
CA ARG A 100 39.24 -24.03 -25.72
C ARG A 100 39.67 -24.27 -27.17
N HIS A 101 39.55 -23.26 -28.05
CA HIS A 101 39.99 -23.27 -29.44
C HIS A 101 41.08 -22.23 -29.68
#